data_AF-A0A4Q5ZB77-F1
#
_entry.id   AF-A0A4Q5ZB77-F1
#
_cell.length_a   1.000
_cell.length_b   1.000
_cell.length_c   1.000
_cell.angle_alpha   90.00
_cell.angle_beta   90.00
_cell.angle_gamma   90.00
#
_symmetry.space_group_name_H-M   'P 1'
#
loop_
_entity.id
_entity.type
_entity.pdbx_description
1 polymer ?
#
loop_
_entity_poly.entity_id
_entity_poly.type
_entity_poly.pdbx_seq_one_letter_code
_entity_poly.pdbx_strand_id
1 'polypeptide(L)'
;MSLMRIGNSLYWLFQVVGWGSFALINVIFAISFEKMGDTESRRLVLTRLGIFVILGIVFTHLMRGAIIRLNTLQKTVEKQVFHFFFISVIFSLITATLYMQACQHLGLLNDGEKKFIDRPLLLILSGAFYFFINIVIWNLIYFIYHYVTKSRKQQLDTLRLESLVKELE
;
A
#
# COMPACT_ATOMS: atom_id res chain seq x y z
N MET A 1 -12.15 -19.66 8.18
CA MET A 1 -11.72 -18.25 8.29
C MET A 1 -11.19 -17.83 6.92
N SER A 2 -11.94 -17.07 6.12
CA SER A 2 -11.47 -16.68 4.77
C SER A 2 -10.57 -15.46 4.87
N LEU A 3 -9.35 -15.66 5.38
CA LEU A 3 -8.23 -14.80 5.01
C LEU A 3 -8.15 -14.85 3.49
N MET A 4 -8.18 -13.70 2.79
CA MET A 4 -7.94 -13.69 1.35
C MET A 4 -6.68 -14.50 1.08
N ARG A 5 -6.81 -15.66 0.45
CA ARG A 5 -5.61 -16.36 -0.03
C ARG A 5 -5.02 -15.51 -1.16
N ILE A 6 -3.73 -15.70 -1.43
CA ILE A 6 -3.01 -14.98 -2.50
C ILE A 6 -3.70 -15.14 -3.89
N GLY A 7 -4.66 -16.06 -4.03
CA GLY A 7 -5.53 -16.24 -5.20
C GLY A 7 -6.98 -15.71 -5.09
N ASN A 8 -7.34 -14.84 -4.15
CA ASN A 8 -8.69 -14.24 -4.18
C ASN A 8 -8.77 -13.19 -5.31
N SER A 9 -9.64 -13.43 -6.30
CA SER A 9 -9.88 -12.53 -7.44
C SER A 9 -10.14 -11.08 -7.02
N LEU A 10 -10.79 -10.88 -5.87
CA LEU A 10 -11.12 -9.54 -5.38
C LEU A 10 -9.89 -8.79 -4.86
N TYR A 11 -8.89 -9.50 -4.31
CA TYR A 11 -7.62 -8.91 -3.89
C TYR A 11 -6.88 -8.30 -5.08
N TRP A 12 -6.73 -9.11 -6.13
CA TRP A 12 -6.04 -8.71 -7.34
C TRP A 12 -6.78 -7.58 -8.06
N LEU A 13 -8.12 -7.59 -8.02
CA LEU A 13 -8.91 -6.47 -8.49
C LEU A 13 -8.54 -5.17 -7.75
N PHE A 14 -8.52 -5.18 -6.41
CA PHE A 14 -8.09 -3.99 -5.64
C PHE A 14 -6.64 -3.58 -5.93
N GLN A 15 -5.73 -4.53 -6.13
CA GLN A 15 -4.33 -4.23 -6.47
C GLN A 15 -4.23 -3.56 -7.84
N VAL A 16 -4.79 -4.17 -8.88
CA VAL A 16 -4.73 -3.67 -10.26
C VAL A 16 -5.48 -2.35 -10.40
N VAL A 17 -6.70 -2.26 -9.87
CA VAL A 17 -7.51 -1.03 -9.94
C VAL A 17 -6.88 0.07 -9.09
N GLY A 18 -6.38 -0.24 -7.89
CA GLY A 18 -5.78 0.75 -7.00
C GLY A 18 -4.49 1.33 -7.58
N TRP A 19 -3.53 0.48 -7.94
CA TRP A 19 -2.26 0.92 -8.54
C TRP A 19 -2.45 1.51 -9.94
N GLY A 20 -3.38 0.96 -10.74
CA GLY A 20 -3.74 1.49 -12.05
C GLY A 20 -4.37 2.88 -11.97
N SER A 21 -5.33 3.07 -11.06
CA SER A 21 -5.93 4.39 -10.81
C SER A 21 -4.90 5.38 -10.28
N PHE A 22 -4.03 4.94 -9.35
CA PHE A 22 -2.95 5.77 -8.85
C PHE A 22 -2.00 6.22 -9.96
N ALA A 23 -1.58 5.30 -10.83
CA ALA A 23 -0.72 5.62 -11.97
C ALA A 23 -1.41 6.58 -12.94
N LEU A 24 -2.67 6.32 -13.29
CA LEU A 24 -3.46 7.16 -14.17
C LEU A 24 -3.61 8.59 -13.63
N ILE A 25 -3.96 8.73 -12.34
CA ILE A 25 -4.09 10.03 -11.67
C ILE A 25 -2.76 10.79 -11.70
N ASN A 26 -1.63 10.12 -11.42
CA ASN A 26 -0.31 10.74 -11.47
C ASN A 26 0.09 11.18 -12.89
N VAL A 27 -0.25 10.38 -13.91
CA VAL A 27 -0.04 10.76 -15.32
C VAL A 27 -0.86 11.99 -15.68
N ILE A 28 -2.15 12.02 -15.32
CA ILE A 28 -3.02 13.17 -15.55
C ILE A 28 -2.45 14.42 -14.87
N PHE A 29 -2.05 14.35 -13.60
CA PHE A 29 -1.43 15.48 -12.92
C PHE A 29 -0.13 15.94 -13.59
N ALA A 30 0.72 15.01 -14.03
CA ALA A 30 1.95 15.36 -14.71
C ALA A 30 1.71 16.04 -16.07
N ILE A 31 0.64 15.69 -16.80
CA ILE A 31 0.20 16.42 -18.01
C ILE A 31 -0.32 17.80 -17.62
N SER A 32 -1.24 17.88 -16.64
CA SER A 32 -1.89 19.13 -16.24
C SER A 32 -0.93 20.18 -15.68
N PHE A 33 0.17 19.75 -15.05
CA PHE A 33 1.21 20.64 -14.53
C PHE A 33 2.40 20.80 -15.49
N GLU A 34 2.26 20.43 -16.76
CA GLU A 34 3.28 20.59 -17.81
C GLU A 34 4.63 19.94 -17.47
N LYS A 35 4.64 18.91 -16.63
CA LYS A 35 5.85 18.19 -16.21
C LYS A 35 6.40 17.22 -17.28
N MET A 36 5.78 17.18 -18.45
CA MET A 36 6.10 16.30 -19.58
C MET A 36 6.27 17.07 -20.90
N GLY A 37 6.71 18.33 -20.84
CA GLY A 37 6.86 19.20 -22.02
C GLY A 37 7.90 18.72 -23.04
N ASP A 38 8.97 18.07 -22.59
CA ASP A 38 10.02 17.50 -23.45
C ASP A 38 10.18 15.99 -23.25
N THR A 39 10.90 15.34 -24.18
CA THR A 39 11.11 13.89 -24.20
C THR A 39 11.84 13.37 -22.95
N GLU A 40 12.81 14.11 -22.43
CA GLU A 40 13.60 13.69 -21.27
C GLU A 40 12.78 13.83 -19.98
N SER A 41 12.07 14.94 -19.79
CA SER A 41 11.16 15.13 -18.64
C SER A 41 10.06 14.07 -18.62
N ARG A 42 9.47 13.76 -19.78
CA ARG A 42 8.48 12.68 -19.91
C ARG A 42 9.06 11.32 -19.53
N ARG A 43 10.27 11.00 -20.02
CA ARG A 43 10.95 9.75 -19.69
C ARG A 43 11.24 9.66 -18.19
N LEU A 44 11.72 10.74 -17.57
CA LEU A 44 12.02 10.81 -16.15
C LEU A 44 10.75 10.57 -15.30
N VAL A 45 9.66 11.28 -15.61
CA VAL A 45 8.39 11.14 -14.87
C VAL A 45 7.83 9.72 -15.00
N LEU A 46 7.74 9.18 -16.22
CA LEU A 46 7.16 7.86 -16.45
C LEU A 46 8.02 6.73 -15.85
N THR A 47 9.35 6.83 -15.95
CA THR A 47 10.26 5.82 -15.38
C THR A 47 10.18 5.81 -13.86
N ARG A 48 10.18 6.99 -13.23
CA ARG A 48 10.01 7.12 -11.77
C ARG A 48 8.67 6.56 -11.31
N LEU A 49 7.59 6.90 -12.02
CA LEU A 49 6.25 6.38 -11.72
C LEU A 49 6.20 4.85 -11.85
N GLY A 50 6.83 4.28 -12.89
CA GLY A 50 6.95 2.85 -13.08
C GLY A 50 7.64 2.15 -11.92
N ILE A 51 8.81 2.65 -11.49
CA ILE A 51 9.54 2.13 -10.33
C ILE A 51 8.67 2.23 -9.07
N PHE A 52 8.01 3.36 -8.87
CA PHE A 52 7.13 3.59 -7.72
C PHE A 52 5.99 2.57 -7.66
N VAL A 53 5.29 2.34 -8.79
CA VAL A 53 4.17 1.39 -8.88
C VAL A 53 4.65 -0.05 -8.68
N ILE A 54 5.77 -0.44 -9.28
CA ILE A 54 6.33 -1.80 -9.12
C ILE A 54 6.70 -2.05 -7.66
N LEU A 55 7.45 -1.14 -7.03
CA LEU A 55 7.78 -1.24 -5.61
C LEU A 55 6.52 -1.24 -4.75
N GLY A 56 5.56 -0.37 -5.06
CA GLY A 56 4.27 -0.32 -4.41
C GLY A 56 3.52 -1.65 -4.41
N ILE A 57 3.39 -2.29 -5.57
CA ILE A 57 2.77 -3.61 -5.71
C ILE A 57 3.54 -4.63 -4.87
N VAL A 58 4.86 -4.72 -5.03
CA VAL A 58 5.68 -5.71 -4.28
C VAL A 58 5.53 -5.51 -2.76
N PHE A 59 5.69 -4.29 -2.27
CA PHE A 59 5.69 -4.01 -0.84
C PHE A 59 4.30 -4.11 -0.21
N THR A 60 3.22 -3.81 -0.93
CA THR A 60 1.86 -4.07 -0.42
C THR A 60 1.58 -5.56 -0.23
N HIS A 61 2.15 -6.44 -1.08
CA HIS A 61 2.06 -7.89 -0.90
C HIS A 61 2.91 -8.38 0.28
N LEU A 62 4.15 -7.90 0.40
CA LEU A 62 5.03 -8.24 1.52
C LEU A 62 4.45 -7.77 2.87
N MET A 63 3.91 -6.55 2.91
CA MET A 63 3.24 -5.97 4.07
C MET A 63 2.06 -6.82 4.50
N ARG A 64 1.22 -7.23 3.56
CA ARG A 64 0.12 -8.16 3.82
C ARG A 64 0.61 -9.48 4.41
N GLY A 65 1.70 -10.03 3.86
CA GLY A 65 2.36 -11.22 4.41
C GLY A 65 2.78 -11.02 5.87
N ALA A 66 3.37 -9.88 6.20
CA ALA A 66 3.75 -9.53 7.57
C ALA A 66 2.52 -9.44 8.51
N ILE A 67 1.45 -8.77 8.09
CA ILE A 67 0.22 -8.61 8.89
C ILE A 67 -0.39 -9.97 9.26
N ILE A 68 -0.39 -10.92 8.31
CA ILE A 68 -0.90 -12.28 8.50
C ILE A 68 0.02 -13.08 9.43
N ARG A 69 1.35 -13.06 9.19
CA ARG A 69 2.32 -13.80 10.01
C ARG A 69 2.33 -13.33 11.47
N LEU A 70 2.12 -12.03 11.70
CA LEU A 70 2.03 -11.44 13.04
C LEU A 70 0.66 -11.68 13.72
N ASN A 71 -0.27 -12.37 13.04
CA ASN A 71 -1.65 -12.57 13.48
C ASN A 71 -2.32 -11.28 13.94
N THR A 72 -1.99 -10.16 13.28
CA THR A 72 -2.37 -8.82 13.74
C THR A 72 -3.87 -8.71 13.91
N LEU A 73 -4.64 -9.21 12.94
CA LEU A 73 -6.10 -9.16 12.90
C LEU A 73 -6.83 -9.98 13.98
N GLN A 74 -6.11 -10.85 14.71
CA GLN A 74 -6.66 -11.62 15.83
C GLN A 74 -6.45 -10.92 17.18
N LYS A 75 -5.64 -9.85 17.22
CA LYS A 75 -5.37 -9.07 18.44
C LYS A 75 -6.53 -8.10 18.73
N THR A 76 -6.50 -7.48 19.91
CA THR A 76 -7.43 -6.39 20.25
C THR A 76 -7.24 -5.19 19.33
N VAL A 77 -8.25 -4.32 19.23
CA VAL A 77 -8.25 -3.17 18.32
C VAL A 77 -7.06 -2.25 18.57
N GLU A 78 -6.70 -2.01 19.82
CA GLU A 78 -5.57 -1.16 20.21
C GLU A 78 -4.26 -1.74 19.68
N LYS A 79 -4.03 -3.04 19.92
CA LYS A 79 -2.83 -3.75 19.42
C LYS A 79 -2.78 -3.80 17.90
N GLN A 80 -3.93 -3.89 17.24
CA GLN A 80 -4.01 -3.81 15.79
C GLN A 80 -3.52 -2.45 15.29
N VAL A 81 -4.04 -1.34 15.85
CA VAL A 81 -3.62 0.01 15.49
C VAL A 81 -2.11 0.20 15.69
N PHE A 82 -1.56 -0.24 16.83
CA PHE A 82 -0.11 -0.19 17.06
C PHE A 82 0.66 -0.99 16.01
N HIS A 83 0.26 -2.24 15.74
CA HIS A 83 0.90 -3.05 14.70
C HIS A 83 0.83 -2.38 13.32
N PHE A 84 -0.30 -1.83 12.92
CA PHE A 84 -0.44 -1.13 11.64
C PHE A 84 0.47 0.08 11.55
N PHE A 85 0.56 0.87 12.62
CA PHE A 85 1.46 2.02 12.65
C PHE A 85 2.91 1.58 12.45
N PHE A 86 3.42 0.64 13.24
CA PHE A 86 4.81 0.19 13.15
C PHE A 86 5.12 -0.52 11.83
N ILE A 87 4.21 -1.36 11.33
CA ILE A 87 4.34 -1.98 10.01
C ILE A 87 4.41 -0.88 8.94
N SER A 88 3.57 0.15 9.03
CA SER A 88 3.57 1.25 8.05
C SER A 88 4.90 2.01 8.07
N VAL A 89 5.41 2.36 9.25
CA VAL A 89 6.70 3.05 9.41
C VAL A 89 7.86 2.22 8.85
N ILE A 90 7.93 0.93 9.21
CA ILE A 90 9.02 0.05 8.77
C ILE A 90 8.97 -0.11 7.24
N PHE A 91 7.81 -0.44 6.69
CA PHE A 91 7.65 -0.64 5.26
C PHE A 91 7.86 0.65 4.47
N SER A 92 7.47 1.82 4.99
CA SER A 92 7.70 3.09 4.30
C SER A 92 9.18 3.44 4.24
N LEU A 93 9.93 3.23 5.33
CA LEU A 93 11.37 3.48 5.35
C LEU A 93 12.11 2.53 4.40
N ILE A 94 11.78 1.24 4.39
CA ILE A 94 12.38 0.26 3.47
C ILE A 94 12.08 0.64 2.02
N THR A 95 10.80 0.89 1.71
CA THR A 95 10.39 1.18 0.32
C THR A 95 10.98 2.49 -0.18
N ALA A 96 11.01 3.53 0.67
CA ALA A 96 11.63 4.81 0.33
C ALA A 96 13.14 4.68 0.09
N THR A 97 13.82 3.88 0.91
CA THR A 97 15.25 3.61 0.73
C THR A 97 15.52 2.95 -0.62
N LEU A 98 14.79 1.89 -0.95
CA LEU A 98 14.94 1.17 -2.21
C LEU A 98 14.57 2.04 -3.42
N TYR A 99 13.52 2.85 -3.30
CA TYR A 99 13.11 3.77 -4.35
C TYR A 99 14.17 4.85 -4.61
N MET A 100 14.70 5.47 -3.56
CA MET A 100 15.72 6.51 -3.69
C MET A 100 17.04 5.94 -4.23
N GLN A 101 17.45 4.75 -3.79
CA GLN A 101 18.61 4.06 -4.33
C GLN A 101 18.43 3.73 -5.82
N ALA A 102 17.26 3.20 -6.21
CA ALA A 102 16.96 2.93 -7.62
C ALA A 102 16.98 4.20 -8.46
N CYS A 103 16.38 5.30 -7.97
CA CYS A 103 16.40 6.58 -8.66
C CYS A 103 17.82 7.14 -8.79
N GLN A 104 18.64 7.05 -7.75
CA GLN A 104 20.02 7.51 -7.77
C GLN A 104 20.87 6.69 -8.76
N HIS A 105 20.78 5.36 -8.72
CA HIS A 105 21.56 4.49 -9.59
C HIS A 105 21.21 4.65 -11.08
N LEU A 106 19.94 4.97 -11.37
CA LEU A 106 19.45 5.19 -12.74
C LEU A 106 19.55 6.66 -13.19
N GLY A 107 20.11 7.56 -12.37
CA GLY A 107 20.22 8.99 -12.70
C GLY A 107 18.88 9.74 -12.77
N LEU A 108 17.85 9.23 -12.09
CA LEU A 108 16.47 9.72 -12.14
C LEU A 108 16.13 10.71 -11.02
N LEU A 109 17.08 11.16 -10.20
CA LEU A 109 16.82 12.12 -9.12
C LEU A 109 16.31 13.46 -9.68
N ASN A 110 15.30 14.04 -9.04
CA ASN A 110 14.83 15.37 -9.38
C ASN A 110 15.74 16.46 -8.76
N ASP A 111 15.58 17.71 -9.18
CA ASP A 111 16.48 18.78 -8.73
C ASP A 111 16.34 19.12 -7.23
N GLY A 112 15.20 18.80 -6.61
CA GLY A 112 15.02 18.90 -5.18
C GLY A 112 15.81 17.83 -4.42
N GLU A 113 15.79 16.59 -4.92
CA GLU A 113 16.47 15.44 -4.35
C GLU A 113 18.00 15.51 -4.52
N LYS A 114 18.48 16.00 -5.68
CA LYS A 114 19.91 16.18 -5.93
C LYS A 114 20.59 17.06 -4.86
N LYS A 115 19.87 18.02 -4.27
CA LYS A 115 20.37 18.88 -3.18
C LYS A 115 20.71 18.11 -1.90
N PHE A 116 20.17 16.90 -1.74
CA PHE A 116 20.36 16.05 -0.57
C PHE A 116 21.21 14.81 -0.86
N ILE A 117 21.87 14.74 -2.03
CA ILE A 117 22.64 13.55 -2.44
C ILE A 117 23.75 13.20 -1.45
N ASP A 118 24.40 14.21 -0.86
CA ASP A 118 25.46 14.04 0.14
C ASP A 118 24.90 13.75 1.55
N ARG A 119 23.57 13.80 1.73
CA ARG A 119 22.87 13.60 3.01
C ARG A 119 21.85 12.47 2.87
N PRO A 120 22.29 11.20 2.83
CA PRO A 120 21.45 10.06 2.47
C PRO A 120 20.22 9.91 3.38
N LEU A 121 20.35 10.20 4.68
CA LEU A 121 19.22 10.16 5.61
C LEU A 121 18.13 11.17 5.26
N LEU A 122 18.49 12.41 4.92
CA LEU A 122 17.52 13.44 4.54
C LEU A 122 16.87 13.14 3.18
N LEU A 123 17.66 12.61 2.23
CA LEU A 123 17.14 12.16 0.94
C LEU A 123 16.06 11.07 1.14
N ILE A 124 16.35 10.05 1.95
CA ILE A 124 15.40 8.98 2.25
C ILE A 124 14.16 9.53 2.98
N LEU A 125 14.35 10.37 4.00
CA LEU A 125 13.24 10.93 4.78
C LEU A 125 12.30 11.80 3.94
N SER A 126 12.83 12.53 2.95
CA SER A 126 12.02 13.33 2.05
C SER A 126 11.04 12.49 1.22
N GLY A 127 11.44 11.27 0.81
CA GLY A 127 10.57 10.31 0.14
C GLY A 127 9.71 9.47 1.11
N ALA A 128 10.20 9.22 2.32
CA ALA A 128 9.58 8.32 3.28
C ALA A 128 8.15 8.74 3.67
N PHE A 129 7.89 10.04 3.77
CA PHE A 129 6.56 10.55 4.11
C PHE A 129 5.52 10.18 3.05
N TYR A 130 5.88 10.29 1.77
CA TYR A 130 4.98 9.93 0.67
C TYR A 130 4.67 8.43 0.65
N PHE A 131 5.69 7.58 0.82
CA PHE A 131 5.50 6.14 0.97
C PHE A 131 4.70 5.77 2.22
N PHE A 132 4.90 6.50 3.32
CA PHE A 132 4.16 6.27 4.57
C PHE A 132 2.66 6.50 4.37
N ILE A 133 2.26 7.63 3.79
CA ILE A 133 0.85 7.91 3.50
C ILE A 133 0.28 6.82 2.58
N ASN A 134 0.99 6.48 1.51
CA ASN A 134 0.55 5.45 0.56
C ASN A 134 0.33 4.10 1.25
N ILE A 135 1.28 3.65 2.07
CA ILE A 135 1.20 2.39 2.81
C ILE A 135 0.07 2.39 3.84
N VAL A 136 -0.14 3.51 4.55
CA VAL A 136 -1.26 3.65 5.48
C VAL A 136 -2.59 3.50 4.76
N ILE A 137 -2.77 4.10 3.57
CA ILE A 137 -3.99 3.94 2.77
C ILE A 137 -4.22 2.46 2.42
N TRP A 138 -3.18 1.76 1.96
CA TRP A 138 -3.30 0.32 1.66
C TRP A 138 -3.61 -0.53 2.90
N ASN A 139 -3.03 -0.19 4.06
CA ASN A 139 -3.35 -0.82 5.33
C ASN A 139 -4.80 -0.61 5.73
N LEU A 140 -5.33 0.60 5.57
CA LEU A 140 -6.73 0.91 5.86
C LEU A 140 -7.68 0.15 4.94
N ILE A 141 -7.40 0.08 3.63
CA ILE A 141 -8.20 -0.72 2.70
C ILE A 141 -8.23 -2.19 3.13
N TYR A 142 -7.08 -2.77 3.47
CA TYR A 142 -6.99 -4.14 3.95
C TYR A 142 -7.76 -4.36 5.25
N PHE A 143 -7.63 -3.42 6.19
CA PHE A 143 -8.29 -3.45 7.48
C PHE A 143 -9.82 -3.39 7.34
N ILE A 144 -10.34 -2.40 6.62
CA ILE A 144 -11.78 -2.21 6.37
C ILE A 144 -12.36 -3.47 5.74
N TYR A 145 -11.71 -3.99 4.70
CA TYR A 145 -12.14 -5.22 4.05
C TYR A 145 -12.25 -6.39 5.04
N HIS A 146 -11.23 -6.56 5.89
CA HIS A 146 -11.24 -7.63 6.88
C HIS A 146 -12.38 -7.47 7.89
N TYR A 147 -12.58 -6.27 8.43
CA TYR A 147 -13.62 -5.99 9.41
C TYR A 147 -15.02 -6.20 8.85
N VAL A 148 -15.28 -5.71 7.63
CA VAL A 148 -16.57 -5.92 6.95
C VAL A 148 -16.82 -7.41 6.72
N THR A 149 -15.81 -8.16 6.26
CA THR A 149 -15.93 -9.60 6.02
C THR A 149 -16.19 -10.37 7.33
N LYS A 150 -15.51 -9.98 8.41
CA LYS A 150 -15.68 -10.59 9.74
C LYS A 150 -17.09 -10.32 10.29
N SER A 151 -17.55 -9.07 10.22
CA SER A 151 -18.87 -8.66 10.71
C SER A 151 -20.01 -9.38 9.97
N ARG A 152 -19.97 -9.42 8.63
CA ARG A 152 -20.98 -10.14 7.83
C ARG A 152 -21.04 -11.62 8.20
N LYS A 153 -19.89 -12.24 8.44
CA LYS A 153 -19.84 -13.65 8.82
C LYS A 153 -20.47 -13.88 10.20
N GLN A 154 -20.15 -13.03 11.18
CA GLN A 154 -20.72 -13.14 12.52
C GLN A 154 -22.25 -13.03 12.49
N GLN A 155 -22.80 -12.08 11.73
CA GLN A 155 -24.24 -11.93 11.55
C GLN A 155 -24.89 -13.19 10.95
N LEU A 156 -24.28 -13.77 9.91
CA LEU A 156 -24.80 -14.98 9.27
C LEU A 156 -24.74 -16.20 10.19
N ASP A 157 -23.66 -16.34 10.97
CA ASP A 157 -23.51 -17.43 11.93
C ASP A 157 -24.55 -17.30 13.07
N THR A 158 -24.84 -16.09 13.54
CA THR A 158 -25.91 -15.82 14.51
C THR A 158 -27.29 -16.18 13.96
N LEU A 159 -27.63 -15.72 12.74
CA LEU A 159 -28.93 -16.03 12.11
C LEU A 159 -29.14 -17.54 11.93
N ARG A 160 -28.07 -18.30 11.62
CA ARG A 160 -28.13 -19.76 11.51
C ARG A 160 -28.33 -20.44 12.86
N LEU A 161 -27.71 -19.94 13.92
CA LEU A 161 -27.92 -20.47 15.26
C LEU A 161 -29.36 -20.24 15.72
N GLU A 162 -29.91 -19.05 15.48
CA GLU A 162 -31.30 -18.73 15.78
C GLU A 162 -32.28 -19.61 15.00
N SER A 163 -32.03 -19.86 13.70
CA SER A 163 -32.89 -20.76 12.91
C SER A 163 -32.83 -22.21 13.40
N LEU A 164 -31.65 -22.70 13.75
CA LEU A 164 -31.48 -24.06 14.28
C LEU A 164 -32.17 -24.25 15.63
N VAL A 165 -32.12 -23.25 16.51
CA VAL A 165 -32.85 -23.28 17.80
C VAL A 165 -34.36 -23.33 17.54
N LYS A 166 -34.86 -22.53 16.59
CA LYS A 166 -36.29 -22.47 16.25
C LYS A 166 -36.83 -23.74 15.59
N GLU A 167 -36.01 -24.50 14.87
CA GLU A 167 -36.40 -25.78 14.29
C GLU A 167 -36.46 -26.92 15.33
N LEU A 168 -35.80 -26.75 16.48
CA LEU A 168 -35.77 -27.74 17.57
C LEU A 168 -36.88 -27.51 18.61
N GLU A 169 -37.50 -26.33 18.63
CA GLU A 169 -38.71 -26.00 19.41
C GLU A 169 -39.99 -26.48 18.68
#